data_AF-A0A953DXY5-F1
#
_entry.id   AF-A0A953DXY5-F1
#
_cell.length_a   1.000
_cell.length_b   1.000
_cell.length_c   1.000
_cell.angle_alpha   90.00
_cell.angle_beta   90.00
_cell.angle_gamma   90.00
#
_symmetry.space_group_name_H-M   'P 1'
#
loop_
_entity.id
_entity.type
_entity.pdbx_description
1 polymer ?
#
loop_
_entity_poly.entity_id
_entity_poly.type
_entity_poly.pdbx_seq_one_letter_code
_entity_poly.pdbx_strand_id
1 'polypeptide(L)'
;QIFNTSPVLIGQNTMHIPAGAILRASDSDPIFEFQCTFRYTPEQLAVTDTVPPVGGTFAPPAPGTYTYDVNWNHPVDPTSVQTGDLQLSGNTGATVTNVTVINGNQTTEFTLNIPFGGSLTADIAAGAITDSDGNPNVAFNGSYTVEGCPPTQYTVTSGTDTIVPGTTDIGSHCDDCDTPVTLPFAFTLYDQTFTSVNVSSNGRLDFVVANEPGGFITSCLPAPPNVGPYDFTIFGAWQDMRTDSNAGCSGFPGGNCGVFTTVEGTAPNRIFDIEWRSVLFGNPGSAVNFEVRLFENDPSLKFEIVYGNINTGGASQSWVGGVQGNSGAGFFTQDFCGSTPPINVSKTYQIPPCGSPTPTPSVTPTPTATPTATATPTPTATPTPTPTPTRQTPTPRPRGTPRPRPTP
;
A
#
# COMPACT_ATOMS: atom_id res chain seq x y z
N GLN A 1 -56.39 -7.18 -7.04
CA GLN A 1 -56.69 -5.75 -7.20
C GLN A 1 -55.53 -5.14 -7.97
N ILE A 2 -55.80 -4.39 -9.04
CA ILE A 2 -54.81 -3.53 -9.68
C ILE A 2 -54.83 -2.23 -8.86
N PHE A 3 -53.70 -1.87 -8.24
CA PHE A 3 -53.63 -0.60 -7.52
C PHE A 3 -53.52 0.55 -8.54
N ASN A 4 -54.40 1.55 -8.43
CA ASN A 4 -54.40 2.73 -9.31
C ASN A 4 -53.31 3.76 -8.93
N THR A 5 -52.53 3.49 -7.88
CA THR A 5 -51.36 4.23 -7.41
C THR A 5 -50.31 3.23 -6.94
N SER A 6 -49.02 3.55 -7.07
CA SER A 6 -47.97 2.72 -6.47
C SER A 6 -48.24 2.55 -4.98
N PRO A 7 -48.28 1.31 -4.43
CA PRO A 7 -48.54 1.09 -3.01
C PRO A 7 -47.33 1.45 -2.12
N VAL A 8 -46.22 1.87 -2.73
CA VAL A 8 -44.96 2.22 -2.04
C VAL A 8 -44.55 3.66 -2.37
N LEU A 9 -44.09 4.37 -1.33
CA LEU A 9 -43.48 5.69 -1.41
C LEU A 9 -41.96 5.53 -1.48
N ILE A 10 -41.25 6.52 -2.04
CA ILE A 10 -39.79 6.58 -1.92
C ILE A 10 -39.42 6.74 -0.44
N GLY A 11 -38.40 6.02 0.02
CA GLY A 11 -37.96 6.03 1.41
C GLY A 11 -38.70 5.00 2.27
N GLN A 12 -38.93 5.33 3.55
CA GLN A 12 -39.46 4.37 4.54
C GLN A 12 -40.96 4.10 4.34
N ASN A 13 -41.29 2.82 4.20
CA ASN A 13 -42.64 2.30 4.12
C ASN A 13 -42.89 1.35 5.30
N THR A 14 -44.15 1.27 5.74
CA THR A 14 -44.58 0.29 6.74
C THR A 14 -45.55 -0.68 6.07
N MET A 15 -45.24 -1.97 6.11
CA MET A 15 -46.21 -3.01 5.83
C MET A 15 -46.83 -3.44 7.16
N HIS A 16 -48.14 -3.23 7.29
CA HIS A 16 -48.90 -3.65 8.45
C HIS A 16 -50.03 -4.57 8.01
N ILE A 17 -50.02 -5.79 8.53
CA ILE A 17 -51.10 -6.76 8.42
C ILE A 17 -51.58 -7.02 9.85
N PRO A 18 -52.72 -6.46 10.26
CA PRO A 18 -53.25 -6.65 11.61
C PRO A 18 -53.51 -8.12 11.92
N ALA A 19 -53.42 -8.49 13.20
CA ALA A 19 -53.84 -9.81 13.66
C ALA A 19 -55.29 -10.09 13.23
N GLY A 20 -55.53 -11.26 12.65
CA GLY A 20 -56.86 -11.66 12.16
C GLY A 20 -57.32 -11.00 10.85
N ALA A 21 -56.49 -10.19 10.19
CA ALA A 21 -56.78 -9.68 8.84
C ALA A 21 -56.83 -10.81 7.78
N ILE A 22 -56.14 -11.93 8.04
CA ILE A 22 -56.16 -13.13 7.22
C ILE A 22 -56.50 -14.31 8.14
N LEU A 23 -57.48 -15.12 7.75
CA LEU A 23 -57.87 -16.33 8.47
C LEU A 23 -57.35 -17.55 7.71
N ARG A 24 -56.77 -18.51 8.44
CA ARG A 24 -56.32 -19.78 7.87
C ARG A 24 -57.53 -20.57 7.37
N ALA A 25 -57.50 -20.99 6.11
CA ALA A 25 -58.66 -21.60 5.46
C ALA A 25 -59.13 -22.92 6.09
N SER A 26 -58.24 -23.67 6.77
CA SER A 26 -58.55 -24.98 7.34
C SER A 26 -59.38 -24.92 8.63
N ASP A 27 -59.26 -23.85 9.41
CA ASP A 27 -59.81 -23.76 10.77
C ASP A 27 -60.19 -22.35 11.22
N SER A 28 -60.08 -21.35 10.34
CA SER A 28 -60.35 -19.94 10.62
C SER A 28 -59.43 -19.32 11.70
N ASP A 29 -58.31 -19.96 12.01
CA ASP A 29 -57.33 -19.43 12.97
C ASP A 29 -56.69 -18.15 12.38
N PRO A 30 -56.69 -17.02 13.09
CA PRO A 30 -56.14 -15.76 12.58
C PRO A 30 -54.62 -15.83 12.45
N ILE A 31 -54.06 -15.18 11.42
CA ILE A 31 -52.62 -14.89 11.42
C ILE A 31 -52.27 -13.95 12.58
N PHE A 32 -51.03 -14.07 13.06
CA PHE A 32 -50.45 -13.07 13.96
C PHE A 32 -50.28 -11.73 13.23
N GLU A 33 -50.17 -10.66 14.02
CA GLU A 33 -49.82 -9.35 13.48
C GLU A 33 -48.45 -9.42 12.77
N PHE A 34 -48.39 -8.85 11.57
CA PHE A 34 -47.16 -8.62 10.84
C PHE A 34 -46.97 -7.12 10.68
N GLN A 35 -45.91 -6.59 11.28
CA GLN A 35 -45.50 -5.21 11.13
C GLN A 35 -44.02 -5.18 10.76
N CYS A 36 -43.70 -4.66 9.58
CA CYS A 36 -42.31 -4.42 9.19
C CYS A 36 -42.16 -3.07 8.52
N THR A 37 -40.96 -2.52 8.64
CA THR A 37 -40.54 -1.34 7.87
C THR A 37 -39.56 -1.78 6.80
N PHE A 38 -39.73 -1.26 5.59
CA PHE A 38 -38.77 -1.44 4.49
C PHE A 38 -38.55 -0.09 3.81
N ARG A 39 -37.43 0.08 3.10
CA ARG A 39 -37.22 1.25 2.28
C ARG A 39 -37.31 0.90 0.80
N TYR A 40 -37.85 1.81 0.01
CA TYR A 40 -38.00 1.63 -1.44
C TYR A 40 -37.38 2.82 -2.17
N THR A 41 -36.55 2.51 -3.17
CA THR A 41 -36.06 3.46 -4.16
C THR A 41 -36.07 2.79 -5.54
N PRO A 42 -36.38 3.51 -6.64
CA PRO A 42 -36.28 2.99 -7.99
C PRO A 42 -34.85 2.61 -8.40
N GLU A 43 -33.86 3.33 -7.85
CA GLU A 43 -32.44 3.11 -8.13
C GLU A 43 -31.67 3.08 -6.82
N GLN A 44 -30.93 2.00 -6.58
CA GLN A 44 -30.14 1.84 -5.37
C GLN A 44 -28.90 2.73 -5.43
N LEU A 45 -28.49 3.28 -4.28
CA LEU A 45 -27.27 4.06 -4.17
C LEU A 45 -26.07 3.19 -4.59
N ALA A 46 -25.27 3.68 -5.53
CA ALA A 46 -24.17 2.94 -6.11
C ALA A 46 -23.03 3.87 -6.51
N VAL A 47 -21.80 3.38 -6.37
CA VAL A 47 -20.62 4.06 -6.89
C VAL A 47 -20.65 4.01 -8.42
N THR A 48 -20.53 5.17 -9.08
CA THR A 48 -20.46 5.27 -10.54
C THR A 48 -19.03 5.20 -11.04
N ASP A 49 -18.12 5.88 -10.35
CA ASP A 49 -16.71 5.99 -10.68
C ASP A 49 -15.92 6.51 -9.49
N THR A 50 -14.60 6.50 -9.62
CA THR A 50 -13.67 6.92 -8.57
C THR A 50 -12.55 7.77 -9.16
N VAL A 51 -11.88 8.57 -8.32
CA VAL A 51 -10.66 9.29 -8.68
C VAL A 51 -9.55 8.95 -7.67
N PRO A 52 -8.44 8.31 -8.08
CA PRO A 52 -8.21 7.74 -9.41
C PRO A 52 -9.26 6.69 -9.80
N PRO A 53 -9.52 6.45 -11.09
CA PRO A 53 -10.49 5.44 -11.54
C PRO A 53 -10.05 4.04 -11.13
N VAL A 54 -10.98 3.09 -11.05
CA VAL A 54 -10.66 1.67 -10.78
C VAL A 54 -9.61 1.18 -11.80
N GLY A 55 -8.52 0.59 -11.31
CA GLY A 55 -7.34 0.21 -12.09
C GLY A 55 -6.32 1.33 -12.28
N GLY A 56 -6.61 2.54 -11.81
CA GLY A 56 -5.76 3.73 -11.87
C GLY A 56 -4.67 3.75 -10.81
N THR A 57 -3.98 4.88 -10.71
CA THR A 57 -2.79 5.03 -9.87
C THR A 57 -2.87 6.26 -8.96
N PHE A 58 -2.59 6.07 -7.67
CA PHE A 58 -2.35 7.15 -6.72
C PHE A 58 -0.94 7.72 -6.91
N ALA A 59 -0.85 9.02 -7.12
CA ALA A 59 0.38 9.78 -7.31
C ALA A 59 0.35 11.04 -6.42
N PRO A 60 1.49 11.59 -5.96
CA PRO A 60 2.89 11.18 -6.24
C PRO A 60 3.30 9.89 -5.51
N PRO A 61 4.55 9.39 -5.67
CA PRO A 61 5.02 8.19 -4.98
C PRO A 61 4.86 8.25 -3.45
N ALA A 62 4.44 7.14 -2.85
CA ALA A 62 4.33 6.98 -1.40
C ALA A 62 5.72 6.95 -0.72
N PRO A 63 5.82 7.29 0.58
CA PRO A 63 4.73 7.58 1.53
C PRO A 63 4.05 8.93 1.28
N GLY A 64 2.75 9.03 1.58
CA GLY A 64 2.04 10.29 1.44
C GLY A 64 0.59 10.28 1.89
N THR A 65 -0.01 11.48 1.83
CA THR A 65 -1.46 11.67 1.99
C THR A 65 -2.09 11.86 0.61
N TYR A 66 -3.16 11.14 0.36
CA TYR A 66 -3.86 11.08 -0.93
C TYR A 66 -5.34 11.41 -0.76
N THR A 67 -5.93 12.03 -1.77
CA THR A 67 -7.39 12.12 -1.89
C THR A 67 -7.91 10.95 -2.72
N TYR A 68 -9.08 10.45 -2.34
CA TYR A 68 -9.78 9.40 -3.05
C TYR A 68 -11.25 9.76 -3.14
N ASP A 69 -11.68 10.14 -4.34
CA ASP A 69 -13.07 10.52 -4.59
C ASP A 69 -13.87 9.29 -5.00
N VAL A 70 -15.02 9.11 -4.36
CA VAL A 70 -16.02 8.10 -4.70
C VAL A 70 -17.27 8.84 -5.17
N ASN A 71 -17.59 8.72 -6.45
CA ASN A 71 -18.75 9.37 -7.06
C ASN A 71 -19.96 8.43 -7.03
N TRP A 72 -21.12 8.99 -6.72
CA TRP A 72 -22.37 8.26 -6.55
C TRP A 72 -23.38 8.62 -7.63
N ASN A 73 -24.27 7.68 -7.97
CA ASN A 73 -25.35 7.91 -8.93
C ASN A 73 -26.42 8.91 -8.43
N HIS A 74 -26.47 9.18 -7.13
CA HIS A 74 -27.30 10.22 -6.53
C HIS A 74 -26.74 10.65 -5.15
N PRO A 75 -27.23 11.76 -4.56
CA PRO A 75 -26.73 12.29 -3.30
C PRO A 75 -26.77 11.30 -2.11
N VAL A 76 -25.66 11.19 -1.39
CA VAL A 76 -25.59 10.47 -0.10
C VAL A 76 -26.14 11.33 1.04
N ASP A 77 -26.53 10.69 2.15
CA ASP A 77 -26.73 11.37 3.43
C ASP A 77 -25.37 11.62 4.09
N PRO A 78 -24.90 12.87 4.25
CA PRO A 78 -23.61 13.16 4.85
C PRO A 78 -23.47 12.64 6.29
N THR A 79 -24.58 12.42 7.01
CA THR A 79 -24.56 11.90 8.37
C THR A 79 -24.35 10.39 8.44
N SER A 80 -24.54 9.69 7.31
CA SER A 80 -24.27 8.26 7.19
C SER A 80 -22.81 7.93 6.89
N VAL A 81 -22.01 8.92 6.46
CA VAL A 81 -20.65 8.74 5.97
C VAL A 81 -19.62 8.93 7.08
N GLN A 82 -18.72 7.95 7.25
CA GLN A 82 -17.64 7.92 8.22
C GLN A 82 -16.38 7.28 7.59
N THR A 83 -15.21 7.51 8.20
CA THR A 83 -13.94 6.95 7.71
C THR A 83 -13.93 5.42 7.69
N GLY A 84 -14.69 4.79 8.59
CA GLY A 84 -14.82 3.34 8.68
C GLY A 84 -15.61 2.69 7.55
N ASP A 85 -16.30 3.45 6.69
CA ASP A 85 -17.07 2.89 5.58
C ASP A 85 -16.18 2.42 4.43
N LEU A 86 -14.98 3.01 4.31
CA LEU A 86 -13.96 2.61 3.34
C LEU A 86 -12.90 1.74 4.02
N GLN A 87 -12.82 0.48 3.58
CA GLN A 87 -11.81 -0.46 4.03
C GLN A 87 -10.70 -0.55 2.99
N LEU A 88 -9.45 -0.48 3.44
CA LEU A 88 -8.27 -0.57 2.58
C LEU A 88 -7.53 -1.89 2.82
N SER A 89 -7.07 -2.52 1.75
CA SER A 89 -6.21 -3.71 1.81
C SER A 89 -5.18 -3.71 0.67
N GLY A 90 -4.31 -4.72 0.62
CA GLY A 90 -3.26 -4.83 -0.40
C GLY A 90 -2.01 -3.96 -0.15
N ASN A 91 -2.14 -2.88 0.63
CA ASN A 91 -1.04 -2.01 1.04
C ASN A 91 -0.94 -1.96 2.58
N THR A 92 0.12 -2.54 3.14
CA THR A 92 0.25 -2.64 4.60
C THR A 92 0.39 -1.28 5.25
N GLY A 93 -0.44 -0.98 6.25
CA GLY A 93 -0.42 0.28 6.99
C GLY A 93 -1.16 1.44 6.30
N ALA A 94 -1.78 1.21 5.15
CA ALA A 94 -2.68 2.19 4.54
C ALA A 94 -3.92 2.40 5.44
N THR A 95 -4.29 3.66 5.65
CA THR A 95 -5.38 4.04 6.56
C THR A 95 -6.24 5.16 5.97
N VAL A 96 -7.52 5.18 6.34
CA VAL A 96 -8.45 6.28 6.05
C VAL A 96 -8.43 7.23 7.24
N THR A 97 -7.95 8.45 7.03
CA THR A 97 -7.69 9.42 8.10
C THR A 97 -8.79 10.47 8.23
N ASN A 98 -9.50 10.76 7.13
CA ASN A 98 -10.60 11.72 7.11
C ASN A 98 -11.58 11.39 5.99
N VAL A 99 -12.80 11.94 6.07
CA VAL A 99 -13.81 11.87 5.00
C VAL A 99 -14.61 13.17 4.96
N THR A 100 -14.93 13.62 3.76
CA THR A 100 -15.87 14.72 3.53
C THR A 100 -16.83 14.39 2.39
N VAL A 101 -18.00 15.02 2.42
CA VAL A 101 -19.02 14.85 1.37
C VAL A 101 -19.15 16.18 0.63
N ILE A 102 -18.90 16.16 -0.67
CA ILE A 102 -18.79 17.34 -1.53
C ILE A 102 -19.70 17.22 -2.78
N ASN A 103 -19.65 18.21 -3.66
CA ASN A 103 -20.34 18.20 -4.96
C ASN A 103 -21.87 17.93 -4.86
N GLY A 104 -22.54 18.63 -3.94
CA GLY A 104 -23.98 18.42 -3.71
C GLY A 104 -24.30 17.03 -3.14
N ASN A 105 -23.38 16.50 -2.33
CA ASN A 105 -23.39 15.17 -1.73
C ASN A 105 -23.29 14.00 -2.72
N GLN A 106 -22.86 14.24 -3.96
CA GLN A 106 -22.67 13.16 -4.94
C GLN A 106 -21.25 12.61 -4.96
N THR A 107 -20.35 13.19 -4.16
CA THR A 107 -18.97 12.72 -4.05
C THR A 107 -18.59 12.59 -2.58
N THR A 108 -18.11 11.42 -2.20
CA THR A 108 -17.43 11.20 -0.93
C THR A 108 -15.92 11.26 -1.16
N GLU A 109 -15.25 12.29 -0.64
CA GLU A 109 -13.80 12.44 -0.71
C GLU A 109 -13.17 11.89 0.57
N PHE A 110 -12.44 10.78 0.44
CA PHE A 110 -11.65 10.20 1.53
C PHE A 110 -10.22 10.72 1.50
N THR A 111 -9.64 10.94 2.68
CA THR A 111 -8.22 11.24 2.83
C THR A 111 -7.49 9.99 3.31
N LEU A 112 -6.60 9.47 2.48
CA LEU A 112 -5.84 8.24 2.74
C LEU A 112 -4.42 8.61 3.18
N ASN A 113 -3.90 7.94 4.21
CA ASN A 113 -2.47 7.91 4.47
C ASN A 113 -1.92 6.57 3.99
N ILE A 114 -1.06 6.60 2.96
CA ILE A 114 -0.52 5.39 2.34
C ILE A 114 1.00 5.40 2.50
N PRO A 115 1.58 4.44 3.24
CA PRO A 115 3.00 4.43 3.56
C PRO A 115 3.90 3.86 2.46
N PHE A 116 3.36 3.02 1.56
CA PHE A 116 4.14 2.33 0.52
C PHE A 116 3.45 2.44 -0.84
N GLY A 117 4.23 2.29 -1.91
CA GLY A 117 3.66 2.06 -3.24
C GLY A 117 3.16 0.63 -3.39
N GLY A 118 2.79 0.22 -4.60
CA GLY A 118 2.28 -1.13 -4.89
C GLY A 118 0.76 -1.22 -4.92
N SER A 119 0.20 -2.40 -4.67
CA SER A 119 -1.24 -2.63 -4.82
C SER A 119 -2.04 -2.00 -3.67
N LEU A 120 -3.22 -1.46 -3.95
CA LEU A 120 -4.21 -1.04 -2.97
C LEU A 120 -5.59 -1.51 -3.43
N THR A 121 -6.36 -2.10 -2.53
CA THR A 121 -7.77 -2.42 -2.76
C THR A 121 -8.62 -1.57 -1.83
N ALA A 122 -9.67 -0.98 -2.37
CA ALA A 122 -10.61 -0.13 -1.64
C ALA A 122 -12.01 -0.76 -1.70
N ASP A 123 -12.60 -0.99 -0.53
CA ASP A 123 -13.86 -1.70 -0.34
C ASP A 123 -14.86 -0.85 0.43
N ILE A 124 -16.10 -0.77 -0.06
CA ILE A 124 -17.24 -0.22 0.67
C ILE A 124 -18.30 -1.31 0.76
N ALA A 125 -18.65 -1.71 1.98
CA ALA A 125 -19.64 -2.76 2.19
C ALA A 125 -21.05 -2.32 1.74
N ALA A 126 -21.89 -3.29 1.34
CA ALA A 126 -23.30 -3.00 1.08
C ALA A 126 -23.98 -2.50 2.35
N GLY A 127 -24.68 -1.36 2.24
CA GLY A 127 -25.35 -0.69 3.36
C GLY A 127 -24.44 0.01 4.37
N ALA A 128 -23.17 0.24 4.05
CA ALA A 128 -22.30 1.10 4.84
C ALA A 128 -22.74 2.56 4.79
N ILE A 129 -23.17 3.03 3.61
CA ILE A 129 -23.57 4.42 3.35
C ILE A 129 -25.03 4.42 2.86
N THR A 130 -25.79 5.46 3.24
CA THR A 130 -27.18 5.63 2.78
C THR A 130 -27.37 6.90 1.95
N ASP A 131 -28.40 6.90 1.11
CA ASP A 131 -28.89 8.14 0.48
C ASP A 131 -29.65 9.03 1.48
N SER A 132 -30.07 10.22 1.04
CA SER A 132 -30.85 11.16 1.87
C SER A 132 -32.19 10.61 2.36
N ASP A 133 -32.73 9.60 1.68
CA ASP A 133 -33.95 8.88 2.05
C ASP A 133 -33.64 7.60 2.84
N GLY A 134 -32.40 7.43 3.32
CA GLY A 134 -31.92 6.33 4.14
C GLY A 134 -31.79 4.97 3.42
N ASN A 135 -31.86 4.91 2.10
CA ASN A 135 -31.68 3.67 1.35
C ASN A 135 -30.19 3.27 1.29
N PRO A 136 -29.85 2.00 1.54
CA PRO A 136 -28.46 1.54 1.61
C PRO A 136 -27.79 1.41 0.24
N ASN A 137 -26.49 1.69 0.18
CA ASN A 137 -25.67 1.47 -1.01
C ASN A 137 -25.49 -0.02 -1.37
N VAL A 138 -25.24 -0.30 -2.65
CA VAL A 138 -24.64 -1.58 -3.08
C VAL A 138 -23.16 -1.63 -2.71
N ALA A 139 -22.62 -2.84 -2.53
CA ALA A 139 -21.19 -3.02 -2.27
C ALA A 139 -20.35 -2.51 -3.45
N PHE A 140 -19.19 -1.94 -3.13
CA PHE A 140 -18.19 -1.51 -4.09
C PHE A 140 -16.82 -2.11 -3.74
N ASN A 141 -16.08 -2.54 -4.76
CA ASN A 141 -14.68 -2.98 -4.66
C ASN A 141 -13.90 -2.41 -5.85
N GLY A 142 -12.76 -1.79 -5.57
CA GLY A 142 -11.84 -1.27 -6.58
C GLY A 142 -10.41 -1.69 -6.29
N SER A 143 -9.66 -2.04 -7.34
CA SER A 143 -8.23 -2.30 -7.27
C SER A 143 -7.45 -1.15 -7.90
N TYR A 144 -6.36 -0.74 -7.26
CA TYR A 144 -5.55 0.42 -7.60
C TYR A 144 -4.06 0.09 -7.46
N THR A 145 -3.24 0.92 -8.08
CA THR A 145 -1.80 0.98 -7.82
C THR A 145 -1.49 2.28 -7.08
N VAL A 146 -0.48 2.26 -6.21
CA VAL A 146 0.09 3.45 -5.59
C VAL A 146 1.50 3.60 -6.13
N GLU A 147 1.83 4.77 -6.68
CA GLU A 147 3.20 5.06 -7.11
C GLU A 147 4.16 4.91 -5.93
N GLY A 148 5.40 4.56 -6.21
CA GLY A 148 6.40 4.21 -5.19
C GLY A 148 6.58 2.71 -5.09
N CYS A 149 7.24 2.28 -4.03
CA CYS A 149 7.73 0.93 -3.92
C CYS A 149 6.84 0.13 -2.98
N PRO A 150 6.46 -1.12 -3.30
CA PRO A 150 5.79 -1.99 -2.34
C PRO A 150 6.59 -2.05 -1.04
N PRO A 151 5.95 -2.43 0.08
CA PRO A 151 6.67 -2.75 1.31
C PRO A 151 7.82 -3.71 0.97
N THR A 152 9.05 -3.19 0.90
CA THR A 152 10.20 -3.94 0.40
C THR A 152 11.03 -4.36 1.60
N GLN A 153 11.08 -5.66 1.83
CA GLN A 153 12.01 -6.25 2.76
C GLN A 153 13.42 -6.23 2.16
N TYR A 154 14.42 -6.26 3.03
CA TYR A 154 15.80 -6.43 2.61
C TYR A 154 15.97 -7.78 1.92
N THR A 155 16.72 -7.80 0.83
CA THR A 155 17.30 -9.02 0.28
C THR A 155 18.71 -9.18 0.81
N VAL A 156 19.11 -10.43 1.08
CA VAL A 156 20.41 -10.74 1.66
C VAL A 156 21.26 -11.47 0.63
N THR A 157 22.45 -10.94 0.35
CA THR A 157 23.44 -11.55 -0.55
C THR A 157 24.76 -11.73 0.18
N SER A 158 25.38 -12.91 0.04
CA SER A 158 26.71 -13.14 0.62
C SER A 158 27.81 -12.51 -0.24
N GLY A 159 28.83 -11.96 0.41
CA GLY A 159 30.04 -11.42 -0.20
C GLY A 159 31.31 -11.95 0.47
N THR A 160 32.44 -11.31 0.19
CA THR A 160 33.77 -11.71 0.70
C THR A 160 34.50 -10.57 1.41
N ASP A 161 33.76 -9.53 1.82
CA ASP A 161 34.35 -8.40 2.53
C ASP A 161 34.88 -8.85 3.89
N THR A 162 35.87 -8.12 4.39
CA THR A 162 36.55 -8.41 5.66
C THR A 162 36.35 -7.23 6.61
N ILE A 163 36.32 -7.52 7.91
CA ILE A 163 36.19 -6.52 8.97
C ILE A 163 37.25 -5.43 8.80
N VAL A 164 36.85 -4.18 8.95
CA VAL A 164 37.74 -3.01 8.98
C VAL A 164 37.97 -2.63 10.44
N PRO A 165 39.15 -2.93 11.03
CA PRO A 165 39.34 -2.75 12.46
C PRO A 165 39.00 -1.34 12.96
N GLY A 166 38.03 -1.27 13.86
CA GLY A 166 37.61 -0.04 14.51
C GLY A 166 38.76 0.61 15.28
N THR A 167 38.84 1.93 15.19
CA THR A 167 39.91 2.73 15.81
C THR A 167 39.43 3.57 16.99
N THR A 168 38.12 3.80 17.08
CA THR A 168 37.47 4.59 18.14
C THR A 168 36.63 3.69 19.02
N ASP A 169 37.03 3.54 20.29
CA ASP A 169 36.25 2.85 21.31
C ASP A 169 35.02 3.67 21.70
N ILE A 170 33.82 3.10 21.64
CA ILE A 170 32.58 3.81 22.01
C ILE A 170 32.31 3.80 23.52
N GLY A 171 33.11 3.08 24.30
CA GLY A 171 32.94 2.91 25.74
C GLY A 171 32.01 1.76 26.14
N SER A 172 31.61 0.90 25.20
CA SER A 172 30.83 -0.30 25.48
C SER A 172 31.75 -1.38 26.07
N HIS A 173 31.90 -1.37 27.39
CA HIS A 173 32.64 -2.34 28.19
C HIS A 173 31.73 -2.88 29.29
N CYS A 174 30.69 -3.61 28.90
CA CYS A 174 29.61 -4.01 29.80
C CYS A 174 29.04 -5.39 29.50
N ASP A 175 28.13 -5.79 30.37
CA ASP A 175 27.17 -6.88 30.21
C ASP A 175 25.76 -6.27 30.13
N ASP A 176 24.92 -6.76 29.23
CA ASP A 176 23.54 -6.31 29.05
C ASP A 176 23.36 -4.79 29.08
N CYS A 177 24.06 -4.08 28.19
CA CYS A 177 23.94 -2.64 28.09
C CYS A 177 23.90 -2.12 26.65
N ASP A 178 23.27 -0.96 26.51
CA ASP A 178 23.23 -0.18 25.28
C ASP A 178 24.07 1.08 25.44
N THR A 179 24.93 1.35 24.45
CA THR A 179 25.74 2.56 24.37
C THR A 179 25.22 3.48 23.25
N PRO A 180 24.71 4.69 23.56
CA PRO A 180 24.23 5.59 22.52
C PRO A 180 25.39 6.18 21.71
N VAL A 181 25.30 6.10 20.39
CA VAL A 181 26.29 6.61 19.45
C VAL A 181 25.63 7.61 18.50
N THR A 182 26.24 8.78 18.33
CA THR A 182 25.84 9.74 17.28
C THR A 182 26.41 9.27 15.95
N LEU A 183 25.56 9.16 14.93
CA LEU A 183 25.99 8.73 13.61
C LEU A 183 26.74 9.86 12.89
N PRO A 184 27.82 9.56 12.15
CA PRO A 184 28.60 10.57 11.43
C PRO A 184 27.84 11.17 10.22
N PHE A 185 26.75 10.53 9.81
CA PHE A 185 25.79 10.98 8.80
C PHE A 185 24.39 10.48 9.16
N ALA A 186 23.36 11.09 8.57
CA ALA A 186 22.01 10.57 8.67
C ALA A 186 21.94 9.21 7.94
N PHE A 187 21.47 8.17 8.63
CA PHE A 187 21.29 6.83 8.07
C PHE A 187 19.81 6.53 7.94
N THR A 188 19.40 6.05 6.77
CA THR A 188 18.02 5.67 6.51
C THR A 188 17.88 4.15 6.57
N LEU A 189 17.04 3.66 7.48
CA LEU A 189 16.68 2.25 7.60
C LEU A 189 15.19 2.10 7.28
N TYR A 190 14.87 1.35 6.23
CA TYR A 190 13.54 1.37 5.61
C TYR A 190 13.09 2.80 5.25
N ASP A 191 12.04 3.31 5.87
CA ASP A 191 11.44 4.63 5.63
C ASP A 191 11.83 5.68 6.67
N GLN A 192 12.62 5.31 7.68
CA GLN A 192 13.00 6.19 8.79
C GLN A 192 14.46 6.60 8.70
N THR A 193 14.73 7.87 9.03
CA THR A 193 16.08 8.44 9.01
C THR A 193 16.54 8.78 10.43
N PHE A 194 17.71 8.27 10.79
CA PHE A 194 18.27 8.34 12.13
C PHE A 194 19.59 9.12 12.14
N THR A 195 19.86 9.78 13.27
CA THR A 195 21.13 10.50 13.52
C THR A 195 21.89 9.92 14.73
N SER A 196 21.32 8.91 15.37
CA SER A 196 21.91 8.19 16.49
C SER A 196 21.41 6.74 16.50
N VAL A 197 22.14 5.88 17.19
CA VAL A 197 21.79 4.47 17.40
C VAL A 197 22.21 4.04 18.80
N ASN A 198 21.44 3.16 19.42
CA ASN A 198 21.86 2.48 20.65
C ASN A 198 22.56 1.18 20.28
N VAL A 199 23.83 1.06 20.66
CA VAL A 199 24.68 -0.08 20.31
C VAL A 199 24.71 -1.05 21.49
N SER A 200 24.11 -2.23 21.29
CA SER A 200 23.98 -3.25 22.33
C SER A 200 25.25 -4.07 22.47
N SER A 201 25.64 -4.39 23.71
CA SER A 201 26.69 -5.40 24.01
C SER A 201 26.36 -6.77 23.39
N ASN A 202 25.06 -7.06 23.23
CA ASN A 202 24.51 -8.30 22.69
C ASN A 202 24.39 -8.29 21.15
N GLY A 203 25.04 -7.35 20.46
CA GLY A 203 25.21 -7.41 19.00
C GLY A 203 24.03 -6.91 18.17
N ARG A 204 23.30 -5.94 18.72
CA ARG A 204 22.19 -5.25 18.07
C ARG A 204 22.49 -3.76 17.90
N LEU A 205 21.87 -3.17 16.88
CA LEU A 205 21.77 -1.73 16.68
C LEU A 205 20.31 -1.33 16.78
N ASP A 206 19.92 -0.74 17.90
CA ASP A 206 18.54 -0.33 18.16
C ASP A 206 18.37 1.17 17.84
N PHE A 207 17.64 1.51 16.79
CA PHE A 207 17.49 2.90 16.34
C PHE A 207 16.36 3.66 17.04
N VAL A 208 15.39 2.96 17.65
CA VAL A 208 14.23 3.58 18.32
C VAL A 208 14.31 3.47 19.85
N VAL A 209 14.39 2.25 20.37
CA VAL A 209 14.35 1.98 21.81
C VAL A 209 15.54 1.12 22.20
N ALA A 210 16.34 1.59 23.15
CA ALA A 210 17.35 0.76 23.83
C ALA A 210 16.64 -0.40 24.54
N ASN A 211 16.97 -1.63 24.18
CA ASN A 211 16.31 -2.83 24.68
C ASN A 211 17.11 -3.60 25.73
N GLU A 212 18.18 -3.01 26.28
CA GLU A 212 18.87 -3.50 27.47
C GLU A 212 18.45 -2.76 28.76
N PRO A 213 18.47 -3.44 29.94
CA PRO A 213 18.85 -4.83 30.16
C PRO A 213 17.76 -5.85 29.81
N GLY A 214 18.14 -7.13 29.73
CA GLY A 214 17.25 -8.26 29.42
C GLY A 214 17.12 -8.59 27.94
N GLY A 215 17.74 -7.77 27.09
CA GLY A 215 17.82 -7.96 25.65
C GLY A 215 18.82 -9.05 25.25
N PHE A 216 19.46 -9.76 26.19
CA PHE A 216 20.23 -10.97 25.89
C PHE A 216 19.34 -12.17 25.49
N ILE A 217 18.06 -12.18 25.88
CA ILE A 217 17.14 -13.26 25.52
C ILE A 217 16.75 -13.14 24.04
N THR A 218 17.40 -13.97 23.22
CA THR A 218 17.22 -13.96 21.76
C THR A 218 15.89 -14.57 21.33
N SER A 219 15.33 -14.09 20.22
CA SER A 219 14.19 -14.69 19.52
C SER A 219 14.36 -14.57 18.01
N CYS A 220 13.84 -15.55 17.26
CA CYS A 220 13.69 -15.39 15.81
C CYS A 220 12.87 -14.14 15.46
N LEU A 221 13.14 -13.56 14.29
CA LEU A 221 12.45 -12.38 13.81
C LEU A 221 11.07 -12.76 13.22
N PRO A 222 10.02 -11.94 13.42
CA PRO A 222 10.05 -10.69 14.17
C PRO A 222 10.15 -10.95 15.68
N ALA A 223 11.07 -10.25 16.35
CA ALA A 223 11.31 -10.45 17.76
C ALA A 223 10.18 -9.83 18.59
N PRO A 224 9.63 -10.54 19.60
CA PRO A 224 8.63 -9.96 20.48
C PRO A 224 9.24 -8.80 21.29
N PRO A 225 8.44 -7.77 21.66
CA PRO A 225 8.94 -6.64 22.43
C PRO A 225 9.61 -7.05 23.76
N ASN A 226 10.65 -6.32 24.16
CA ASN A 226 11.25 -6.39 25.50
C ASN A 226 10.90 -5.11 26.30
N VAL A 227 11.86 -4.21 26.52
CA VAL A 227 11.62 -2.87 27.10
C VAL A 227 10.73 -2.05 26.16
N GLY A 228 10.93 -2.20 24.85
CA GLY A 228 10.05 -1.69 23.80
C GLY A 228 10.01 -2.62 22.60
N PRO A 229 9.33 -2.22 21.51
CA PRO A 229 9.40 -2.96 20.26
C PRO A 229 10.84 -2.91 19.70
N TYR A 230 11.27 -3.98 19.04
CA TYR A 230 12.51 -4.00 18.25
C TYR A 230 12.32 -3.33 16.87
N ASP A 231 11.52 -2.27 16.81
CA ASP A 231 11.27 -1.57 15.56
C ASP A 231 12.55 -0.84 15.10
N PHE A 232 12.86 -0.95 13.81
CA PHE A 232 14.09 -0.40 13.22
C PHE A 232 15.34 -0.86 13.99
N THR A 233 15.56 -2.18 14.03
CA THR A 233 16.70 -2.81 14.71
C THR A 233 17.47 -3.69 13.75
N ILE A 234 18.79 -3.51 13.68
CA ILE A 234 19.69 -4.44 12.97
C ILE A 234 20.24 -5.45 13.99
N PHE A 235 20.04 -6.73 13.72
CA PHE A 235 20.56 -7.84 14.51
C PHE A 235 21.82 -8.35 13.84
N GLY A 236 22.98 -7.86 14.28
CA GLY A 236 24.29 -8.17 13.72
C GLY A 236 24.63 -9.65 13.91
N ALA A 237 24.80 -10.04 15.17
CA ALA A 237 24.94 -11.43 15.59
C ALA A 237 24.34 -11.56 16.99
N TRP A 238 23.02 -11.40 17.10
CA TRP A 238 22.35 -11.29 18.39
C TRP A 238 22.50 -12.58 19.18
N GLN A 239 23.15 -12.44 20.33
CA GLN A 239 23.47 -13.48 21.31
C GLN A 239 23.78 -12.80 22.65
N ASP A 240 23.72 -13.55 23.74
CA ASP A 240 24.14 -13.16 25.09
C ASP A 240 25.69 -13.05 25.23
N MET A 241 26.19 -11.86 24.92
CA MET A 241 27.60 -11.50 24.76
C MET A 241 28.07 -10.44 25.76
N ARG A 242 29.38 -10.44 25.98
CA ARG A 242 30.09 -9.57 26.92
C ARG A 242 31.12 -8.74 26.20
N THR A 243 31.16 -7.44 26.52
CA THR A 243 32.20 -6.52 26.07
C THR A 243 33.14 -6.08 27.20
N ASP A 244 32.88 -6.47 28.45
CA ASP A 244 33.71 -6.17 29.63
C ASP A 244 34.68 -7.31 30.04
N SER A 245 34.68 -8.45 29.33
CA SER A 245 35.41 -9.66 29.75
C SER A 245 36.50 -10.10 28.77
N ASN A 246 37.76 -9.76 29.07
CA ASN A 246 38.89 -9.93 28.15
C ASN A 246 39.43 -11.36 27.93
N ALA A 247 38.85 -12.40 28.56
CA ALA A 247 39.43 -13.75 28.55
C ALA A 247 39.61 -14.34 27.12
N GLY A 248 38.71 -14.02 26.18
CA GLY A 248 38.79 -14.42 24.77
C GLY A 248 39.32 -13.33 23.82
N CYS A 249 39.64 -12.13 24.32
CA CYS A 249 39.87 -10.95 23.46
C CYS A 249 41.34 -10.67 23.13
N SER A 250 42.28 -11.47 23.63
CA SER A 250 43.72 -11.29 23.37
C SER A 250 44.11 -11.32 21.88
N GLY A 251 43.29 -11.95 21.03
CA GLY A 251 43.49 -12.01 19.58
C GLY A 251 42.96 -10.79 18.80
N PHE A 252 42.20 -9.91 19.45
CA PHE A 252 41.68 -8.71 18.80
C PHE A 252 42.70 -7.57 18.79
N PRO A 253 42.56 -6.59 17.87
CA PRO A 253 43.38 -5.38 17.91
C PRO A 253 43.29 -4.70 19.28
N GLY A 254 44.45 -4.45 19.90
CA GLY A 254 44.55 -3.90 21.26
C GLY A 254 44.35 -4.92 22.39
N GLY A 255 44.01 -6.18 22.09
CA GLY A 255 43.90 -7.27 23.06
C GLY A 255 42.72 -7.18 24.03
N ASN A 256 41.75 -6.30 23.76
CA ASN A 256 40.62 -6.03 24.64
C ASN A 256 39.29 -6.24 23.91
N CYS A 257 38.27 -6.60 24.70
CA CYS A 257 36.90 -6.55 24.24
C CYS A 257 36.39 -5.11 24.21
N GLY A 258 35.29 -4.90 23.51
CA GLY A 258 34.62 -3.61 23.37
C GLY A 258 33.83 -3.54 22.07
N VAL A 259 33.17 -2.40 21.86
CA VAL A 259 32.64 -2.05 20.54
C VAL A 259 33.43 -0.85 20.01
N PHE A 260 33.91 -0.97 18.79
CA PHE A 260 34.79 0.01 18.18
C PHE A 260 34.20 0.49 16.87
N THR A 261 34.51 1.72 16.49
CA THR A 261 34.01 2.32 15.26
C THR A 261 35.13 2.88 14.41
N THR A 262 34.88 2.98 13.11
CA THR A 262 35.68 3.78 12.19
C THR A 262 34.79 4.43 11.14
N VAL A 263 35.30 5.48 10.49
CA VAL A 263 34.63 6.11 9.34
C VAL A 263 35.56 6.00 8.16
N GLU A 264 35.10 5.32 7.11
CA GLU A 264 35.80 5.24 5.84
C GLU A 264 35.26 6.28 4.84
N GLY A 265 36.10 6.64 3.87
CA GLY A 265 35.73 7.54 2.78
C GLY A 265 35.55 8.99 3.20
N THR A 266 34.83 9.75 2.36
CA THR A 266 34.56 11.18 2.55
C THR A 266 33.14 11.50 2.12
N ALA A 267 32.52 12.51 2.73
CA ALA A 267 31.17 12.93 2.35
C ALA A 267 31.09 13.24 0.84
N PRO A 268 30.00 12.89 0.15
CA PRO A 268 28.75 12.30 0.68
C PRO A 268 28.70 10.76 0.61
N ASN A 269 29.85 10.06 0.56
CA ASN A 269 29.95 8.60 0.37
C ASN A 269 30.81 7.95 1.48
N ARG A 270 30.49 8.24 2.74
CA ARG A 270 31.15 7.60 3.90
C ARG A 270 30.57 6.23 4.20
N ILE A 271 31.37 5.40 4.85
CA ILE A 271 30.93 4.17 5.49
C ILE A 271 31.21 4.31 6.99
N PHE A 272 30.25 3.94 7.83
CA PHE A 272 30.42 3.91 9.28
C PHE A 272 30.40 2.46 9.74
N ASP A 273 31.55 1.97 10.17
CA ASP A 273 31.74 0.60 10.60
C ASP A 273 31.67 0.54 12.13
N ILE A 274 30.90 -0.43 12.63
CA ILE A 274 30.67 -0.68 14.06
C ILE A 274 31.07 -2.13 14.32
N GLU A 275 32.23 -2.34 14.92
CA GLU A 275 32.86 -3.63 15.14
C GLU A 275 32.67 -4.10 16.59
N TRP A 276 32.11 -5.30 16.76
CA TRP A 276 32.11 -5.99 18.05
C TRP A 276 33.36 -6.83 18.21
N ARG A 277 34.08 -6.58 19.30
CA ARG A 277 35.14 -7.44 19.83
C ARG A 277 34.63 -7.97 21.14
N SER A 278 33.96 -9.11 21.12
CA SER A 278 33.18 -9.60 22.26
C SER A 278 33.49 -11.05 22.57
N VAL A 279 32.96 -11.53 23.69
CA VAL A 279 32.98 -12.94 24.06
C VAL A 279 31.59 -13.39 24.50
N LEU A 280 31.31 -14.69 24.48
CA LEU A 280 30.04 -15.22 24.97
C LEU A 280 29.94 -15.09 26.50
N PHE A 281 28.76 -14.73 27.02
CA PHE A 281 28.48 -14.77 28.46
C PHE A 281 28.71 -16.17 29.05
N GLY A 282 28.15 -17.20 28.39
CA GLY A 282 28.24 -18.59 28.85
C GLY A 282 29.65 -19.20 28.78
N ASN A 283 30.56 -18.59 28.01
CA ASN A 283 31.98 -18.95 27.97
C ASN A 283 32.83 -17.74 27.52
N PRO A 284 33.38 -16.96 28.46
CA PRO A 284 34.16 -15.78 28.12
C PRO A 284 35.48 -16.03 27.37
N GLY A 285 35.89 -17.29 27.18
CA GLY A 285 37.00 -17.66 26.29
C GLY A 285 36.61 -17.75 24.82
N SER A 286 35.32 -17.75 24.50
CA SER A 286 34.82 -17.84 23.13
C SER A 286 34.67 -16.46 22.51
N ALA A 287 35.66 -16.09 21.70
CA ALA A 287 35.69 -14.84 20.95
C ALA A 287 34.58 -14.77 19.87
N VAL A 288 33.93 -13.61 19.77
CA VAL A 288 32.91 -13.29 18.77
C VAL A 288 33.26 -11.94 18.14
N ASN A 289 33.54 -11.95 16.83
CA ASN A 289 33.91 -10.77 16.08
C ASN A 289 33.13 -10.65 14.78
N PHE A 290 32.45 -9.52 14.65
CA PHE A 290 31.68 -9.13 13.49
C PHE A 290 31.57 -7.60 13.46
N GLU A 291 31.13 -7.07 12.33
CA GLU A 291 31.02 -5.65 12.07
C GLU A 291 29.70 -5.36 11.34
N VAL A 292 29.04 -4.26 11.69
CA VAL A 292 27.93 -3.71 10.90
C VAL A 292 28.41 -2.43 10.21
N ARG A 293 28.18 -2.33 8.90
CA ARG A 293 28.61 -1.19 8.07
C ARG A 293 27.40 -0.45 7.54
N LEU A 294 27.31 0.84 7.88
CA LEU A 294 26.25 1.73 7.41
C LEU A 294 26.79 2.60 6.28
N PHE A 295 26.00 2.80 5.22
CA PHE A 295 26.45 3.54 4.03
C PHE A 295 25.74 4.89 3.93
N GLU A 296 26.52 5.96 3.73
CA GLU A 296 25.99 7.31 3.53
C GLU A 296 25.36 7.44 2.13
N ASN A 297 24.10 7.90 2.07
CA ASN A 297 23.37 8.21 0.84
C ASN A 297 23.30 7.06 -0.19
N ASP A 298 23.36 5.80 0.23
CA ASP A 298 23.24 4.68 -0.71
C ASP A 298 21.79 4.57 -1.23
N PRO A 299 21.57 4.62 -2.56
CA PRO A 299 20.23 4.64 -3.15
C PRO A 299 19.46 3.32 -2.98
N SER A 300 20.13 2.23 -2.60
CA SER A 300 19.50 0.94 -2.28
C SER A 300 19.24 0.76 -0.78
N LEU A 301 19.48 1.81 0.02
CA LEU A 301 19.30 1.83 1.48
C LEU A 301 20.04 0.69 2.18
N LYS A 302 21.20 0.31 1.61
CA LYS A 302 21.92 -0.89 2.03
C LYS A 302 22.67 -0.68 3.34
N PHE A 303 22.87 -1.79 4.02
CA PHE A 303 23.88 -1.96 5.06
C PHE A 303 24.52 -3.34 4.91
N GLU A 304 25.67 -3.53 5.55
CA GLU A 304 26.38 -4.83 5.53
C GLU A 304 26.60 -5.33 6.94
N ILE A 305 26.62 -6.66 7.09
CA ILE A 305 27.14 -7.33 8.27
C ILE A 305 28.31 -8.19 7.83
N VAL A 306 29.50 -7.94 8.36
CA VAL A 306 30.71 -8.72 8.09
C VAL A 306 30.99 -9.61 9.28
N TYR A 307 30.88 -10.92 9.08
CA TYR A 307 31.16 -11.91 10.12
C TYR A 307 32.63 -12.33 10.03
N GLY A 308 33.41 -12.06 11.07
CA GLY A 308 34.78 -12.51 11.21
C GLY A 308 34.85 -13.88 11.86
N ASN A 309 35.77 -14.03 12.81
CA ASN A 309 35.85 -15.24 13.62
C ASN A 309 34.77 -15.25 14.72
N ILE A 310 33.95 -16.29 14.74
CA ILE A 310 32.94 -16.51 15.77
C ILE A 310 33.11 -17.92 16.34
N ASN A 311 33.53 -17.99 17.61
CA ASN A 311 33.54 -19.24 18.36
C ASN A 311 32.19 -19.40 19.06
N THR A 312 31.41 -20.41 18.64
CA THR A 312 30.07 -20.66 19.18
C THR A 312 30.05 -21.54 20.44
N GLY A 313 31.21 -22.02 20.89
CA GLY A 313 31.32 -22.92 22.04
C GLY A 313 30.90 -22.25 23.34
N GLY A 314 29.81 -22.72 23.96
CA GLY A 314 29.31 -22.17 25.21
C GLY A 314 28.29 -21.03 25.04
N ALA A 315 27.66 -20.91 23.87
CA ALA A 315 26.53 -19.99 23.67
C ALA A 315 25.35 -20.38 24.58
N SER A 316 24.83 -19.40 25.32
CA SER A 316 23.69 -19.52 26.25
C SER A 316 22.34 -19.24 25.59
N GLN A 317 22.34 -18.74 24.35
CA GLN A 317 21.16 -18.28 23.61
C GLN A 317 21.25 -18.69 22.14
N SER A 318 20.14 -18.56 21.41
CA SER A 318 20.12 -18.82 19.96
C SER A 318 20.79 -17.70 19.20
N TRP A 319 21.59 -18.02 18.20
CA TRP A 319 22.12 -17.01 17.28
C TRP A 319 21.01 -16.47 16.39
N VAL A 320 20.91 -15.14 16.28
CA VAL A 320 19.93 -14.47 15.43
C VAL A 320 20.61 -13.38 14.60
N GLY A 321 20.35 -13.36 13.31
CA GLY A 321 20.86 -12.34 12.39
C GLY A 321 19.77 -11.89 11.42
N GLY A 322 19.73 -10.59 11.16
CA GLY A 322 18.70 -10.00 10.32
C GLY A 322 18.43 -8.54 10.65
N VAL A 323 17.25 -8.06 10.26
CA VAL A 323 16.80 -6.70 10.50
C VAL A 323 15.29 -6.65 10.64
N GLN A 324 14.80 -5.77 11.50
CA GLN A 324 13.38 -5.50 11.68
C GLN A 324 13.10 -4.02 11.42
N GLY A 325 12.06 -3.73 10.66
CA GLY A 325 11.53 -2.37 10.43
C GLY A 325 10.38 -2.09 11.39
N ASN A 326 9.29 -1.50 10.90
CA ASN A 326 8.05 -1.40 11.66
C ASN A 326 7.38 -2.79 11.78
N SER A 327 7.44 -3.39 12.96
CA SER A 327 6.89 -4.72 13.25
C SER A 327 5.36 -4.78 13.12
N GLY A 328 4.65 -3.68 13.43
CA GLY A 328 3.21 -3.56 13.22
C GLY A 328 2.81 -3.64 11.75
N ALA A 329 3.73 -3.32 10.84
CA ALA A 329 3.58 -3.48 9.40
C ALA A 329 4.26 -4.75 8.83
N GLY A 330 4.74 -5.65 9.69
CA GLY A 330 5.32 -6.94 9.27
C GLY A 330 6.68 -6.83 8.58
N PHE A 331 7.44 -5.74 8.80
CA PHE A 331 8.76 -5.57 8.21
C PHE A 331 9.84 -6.27 9.02
N PHE A 332 10.35 -7.38 8.49
CA PHE A 332 11.59 -7.99 8.97
C PHE A 332 12.22 -8.81 7.86
N THR A 333 13.54 -8.93 7.89
CA THR A 333 14.31 -9.87 7.07
C THR A 333 15.16 -10.71 8.02
N GLN A 334 14.98 -12.02 8.00
CA GLN A 334 15.76 -12.96 8.81
C GLN A 334 16.80 -13.68 7.93
N ASP A 335 18.08 -13.55 8.25
CA ASP A 335 19.15 -14.30 7.57
C ASP A 335 19.37 -15.65 8.24
N PHE A 336 19.39 -15.70 9.58
CA PHE A 336 19.46 -16.94 10.34
C PHE A 336 18.79 -16.83 11.71
N CYS A 337 18.36 -17.97 12.25
CA CYS A 337 17.97 -18.12 13.64
C CYS A 337 18.09 -19.57 14.11
N GLY A 338 18.64 -19.76 15.31
CA GLY A 338 18.79 -21.08 15.92
C GLY A 338 19.81 -22.00 15.23
N SER A 339 20.52 -21.48 14.23
CA SER A 339 21.62 -22.15 13.53
C SER A 339 22.96 -21.49 13.85
N THR A 340 24.07 -22.15 13.53
CA THR A 340 25.39 -21.52 13.57
C THR A 340 25.40 -20.25 12.71
N PRO A 341 25.92 -19.11 13.20
CA PRO A 341 26.03 -17.89 12.42
C PRO A 341 27.01 -18.09 11.25
N PRO A 342 26.93 -17.26 10.21
CA PRO A 342 27.94 -17.18 9.17
C PRO A 342 29.32 -16.83 9.77
N ILE A 343 30.40 -17.32 9.17
CA ILE A 343 31.79 -17.11 9.65
C ILE A 343 32.66 -16.78 8.45
N ASN A 344 33.52 -15.76 8.57
CA ASN A 344 34.41 -15.27 7.51
C ASN A 344 33.68 -14.95 6.19
N VAL A 345 32.57 -14.23 6.28
CA VAL A 345 31.70 -13.89 5.15
C VAL A 345 30.99 -12.56 5.41
N SER A 346 30.76 -11.77 4.37
CA SER A 346 29.90 -10.58 4.45
C SER A 346 28.49 -10.89 3.98
N LYS A 347 27.52 -10.15 4.52
CA LYS A 347 26.10 -10.19 4.14
C LYS A 347 25.65 -8.78 3.83
N THR A 348 25.37 -8.51 2.56
CA THR A 348 24.79 -7.24 2.12
C THR A 348 23.27 -7.34 2.20
N TYR A 349 22.68 -6.45 2.97
CA TYR A 349 21.25 -6.22 3.05
C TYR A 349 20.95 -5.02 2.18
N GLN A 350 20.21 -5.21 1.09
CA GLN A 350 19.78 -4.12 0.23
C GLN A 350 18.28 -4.20 -0.05
N ILE A 351 17.63 -3.03 -0.11
CA ILE A 351 16.26 -2.91 -0.56
C ILE A 351 16.27 -3.06 -2.09
N PRO A 352 15.56 -4.05 -2.66
CA PRO A 352 15.54 -4.24 -4.11
C PRO A 352 15.09 -2.96 -4.82
N PRO A 353 15.72 -2.59 -5.95
CA PRO A 353 15.24 -1.48 -6.75
C PRO A 353 13.79 -1.74 -7.15
N CYS A 354 12.97 -0.70 -7.04
CA CYS A 354 11.56 -0.78 -7.33
C CYS A 354 11.41 -1.18 -8.80
N GLY A 355 10.68 -2.27 -9.07
CA GLY A 355 10.36 -2.62 -10.44
C GLY A 355 9.62 -1.43 -11.06
N SER A 356 10.27 -0.70 -11.96
CA SER A 356 9.55 0.22 -12.82
C SER A 356 8.47 -0.62 -13.50
N PRO A 357 7.19 -0.20 -13.54
CA PRO A 357 6.24 -0.85 -14.42
C PRO A 357 6.87 -0.79 -15.82
N THR A 358 7.28 -1.95 -16.34
CA THR A 358 7.67 -2.07 -17.74
C THR A 358 6.47 -1.56 -18.51
N PRO A 359 6.59 -0.51 -19.35
CA PRO A 359 5.45 -0.07 -20.15
C PRO A 359 4.96 -1.30 -20.91
N THR A 360 3.77 -1.80 -20.54
CA THR A 360 3.08 -2.81 -21.31
C THR A 360 3.03 -2.26 -22.74
N PRO A 361 3.57 -2.96 -23.75
CA PRO A 361 3.52 -2.45 -25.11
C PRO A 361 2.06 -2.14 -25.43
N SER A 362 1.75 -0.85 -25.52
CA SER A 362 0.44 -0.41 -25.97
C SER A 362 0.25 -1.06 -27.32
N VAL A 363 -0.78 -1.89 -27.46
CA VAL A 363 -1.25 -2.34 -28.76
C VAL A 363 -1.41 -1.07 -29.59
N THR A 364 -0.50 -0.87 -30.53
CA THR A 364 -0.64 0.20 -31.52
C THR A 364 -1.94 -0.14 -32.24
N PRO A 365 -2.95 0.75 -32.27
CA PRO A 365 -4.17 0.47 -33.00
C PRO A 365 -3.76 0.12 -34.43
N THR A 366 -4.04 -1.12 -34.85
CA THR A 366 -3.87 -1.52 -36.24
C THR A 366 -4.59 -0.48 -37.08
N PRO A 367 -3.91 0.20 -38.03
CA PRO A 367 -4.58 1.19 -38.87
C PRO A 367 -5.79 0.52 -39.49
N THR A 368 -6.97 1.00 -39.14
CA THR A 368 -8.21 0.59 -39.80
C THR A 368 -8.03 0.95 -41.27
N ALA A 369 -8.23 -0.02 -42.16
CA ALA A 369 -8.09 0.19 -43.60
C ALA A 369 -8.88 1.45 -43.97
N THR A 370 -8.17 2.47 -44.46
CA THR A 370 -8.78 3.64 -45.08
C THR A 370 -9.79 3.14 -46.10
N PRO A 371 -11.07 3.54 -46.05
CA PRO A 371 -12.04 3.10 -47.04
C PRO A 371 -11.49 3.44 -48.43
N THR A 372 -11.28 2.41 -49.24
CA THR A 372 -10.87 2.57 -50.64
C THR A 372 -11.84 3.55 -51.31
N ALA A 373 -11.32 4.64 -51.87
CA ALA A 373 -12.11 5.60 -52.61
C ALA A 373 -12.96 4.85 -53.64
N THR A 374 -14.28 4.90 -53.47
CA THR A 374 -15.20 4.33 -54.44
C THR A 374 -15.01 5.10 -55.74
N ALA A 375 -14.81 4.37 -56.85
CA ALA A 375 -14.60 4.97 -58.16
C ALA A 375 -15.70 6.01 -58.44
N THR A 376 -15.27 7.24 -58.71
CA THR A 376 -16.16 8.30 -59.21
C THR A 376 -16.81 7.79 -60.49
N PRO A 377 -18.16 7.80 -60.62
CA PRO A 377 -18.80 7.35 -61.84
C PRO A 377 -18.34 8.21 -63.02
N THR A 378 -17.85 7.55 -64.06
CA THR A 378 -17.49 8.17 -65.34
C THR A 378 -18.69 8.98 -65.84
N PRO A 379 -18.51 10.26 -66.23
CA PRO A 379 -19.61 11.06 -66.77
C PRO A 379 -20.16 10.39 -68.03
N THR A 380 -21.43 9.96 -67.95
CA THR A 380 -22.20 9.48 -69.10
C THR A 380 -22.33 10.62 -70.13
N ALA A 381 -22.01 10.33 -71.39
CA ALA A 381 -22.08 11.28 -72.48
C ALA A 381 -23.45 11.97 -72.57
N THR A 382 -23.43 13.29 -72.63
CA THR A 382 -24.60 14.15 -72.86
C THR A 382 -25.31 13.75 -74.16
N PRO A 383 -26.62 13.44 -74.13
CA PRO A 383 -27.36 13.14 -75.36
C PRO A 383 -27.50 14.39 -76.23
N THR A 384 -27.13 14.26 -77.50
CA THR A 384 -27.33 15.26 -78.56
C THR A 384 -28.82 15.57 -78.71
N PRO A 385 -29.25 16.86 -78.75
CA PRO A 385 -30.66 17.19 -78.90
C PRO A 385 -31.19 16.84 -80.29
N THR A 386 -32.26 16.03 -80.31
CA THR A 386 -33.09 15.78 -81.50
C THR A 386 -33.88 17.05 -81.87
N PRO A 387 -33.92 17.48 -83.14
CA PRO A 387 -34.66 18.67 -83.54
C PRO A 387 -36.18 18.47 -83.34
N THR A 388 -36.80 19.44 -82.67
CA THR A 388 -38.25 19.47 -82.40
C THR A 388 -39.00 20.10 -83.58
N PRO A 389 -40.13 19.51 -84.05
CA PRO A 389 -40.92 20.09 -85.14
C PRO A 389 -41.76 21.28 -84.67
N THR A 390 -41.74 22.36 -85.45
CA THR A 390 -42.61 23.54 -85.28
C THR A 390 -44.09 23.20 -85.49
N ARG A 391 -44.97 23.60 -84.56
CA ARG A 391 -46.43 23.61 -84.78
C ARG A 391 -47.13 24.80 -84.14
N GLN A 392 -48.20 25.19 -84.83
CA GLN A 392 -48.80 26.51 -84.98
C GLN A 392 -49.62 27.04 -83.79
N THR A 393 -49.73 28.37 -83.78
CA THR A 393 -50.48 29.26 -82.87
C THR A 393 -51.97 28.90 -82.72
N PRO A 394 -52.54 28.88 -81.49
CA PRO A 394 -53.99 28.80 -81.29
C PRO A 394 -54.64 30.17 -81.01
N THR A 395 -55.81 30.37 -81.62
CA THR A 395 -56.78 31.47 -81.40
C THR A 395 -57.49 31.39 -80.04
N PRO A 396 -57.95 32.53 -79.46
CA PRO A 396 -58.52 32.57 -78.11
C PRO A 396 -60.03 32.26 -78.05
N ARG A 397 -60.50 31.70 -76.92
CA ARG A 397 -61.92 31.47 -76.59
C ARG A 397 -62.28 32.03 -75.20
N PRO A 398 -63.53 32.46 -74.95
CA PRO A 398 -63.85 33.43 -73.90
C PRO A 398 -64.25 32.87 -72.53
N ARG A 399 -64.15 33.78 -71.56
CA ARG A 399 -64.40 33.73 -70.11
C ARG A 399 -65.83 33.32 -69.71
N GLY A 400 -65.94 32.45 -68.70
CA GLY A 400 -67.18 32.11 -67.99
C GLY A 400 -67.14 32.47 -66.49
N THR A 401 -68.29 32.83 -65.95
CA THR A 401 -68.61 33.50 -64.66
C THR A 401 -68.61 32.60 -63.40
N PRO A 402 -68.58 33.16 -62.17
CA PRO A 402 -68.37 32.41 -60.92
C PRO A 402 -69.67 31.87 -60.29
N ARG A 403 -69.54 30.79 -59.48
CA ARG A 403 -70.64 30.08 -58.79
C ARG A 403 -70.66 30.42 -57.28
N PRO A 404 -71.85 30.46 -56.60
CA PRO A 404 -71.97 30.99 -55.24
C PRO A 404 -71.81 29.94 -54.12
N ARG A 405 -71.55 30.50 -52.93
CA ARG A 405 -71.26 29.90 -51.62
C ARG A 405 -72.43 29.11 -50.99
N PRO A 406 -72.17 28.02 -50.24
CA PRO A 406 -73.19 27.37 -49.41
C PRO A 406 -73.17 27.85 -47.93
N THR A 407 -74.35 27.75 -47.31
CA THR A 407 -74.68 27.89 -45.87
C THR A 407 -75.85 26.92 -45.60
N PRO A 408 -76.17 26.55 -44.35
CA PRO A 408 -75.32 26.28 -43.18
C PRO A 408 -74.86 24.82 -43.12
#